data_AF-A5URE4-F1
#
_entry.id   AF-A5URE4-F1
#
_cell.length_a   1.000
_cell.length_b   1.000
_cell.length_c   1.000
_cell.angle_alpha   90.00
_cell.angle_beta   90.00
_cell.angle_gamma   90.00
#
_symmetry.space_group_name_H-M   'P 1'
#
loop_
_entity.id
_entity.type
_entity.pdbx_description
1 polymer ?
#
loop_
_entity_poly.entity_id
_entity_poly.type
_entity_poly.pdbx_seq_one_letter_code
_entity_poly.pdbx_strand_id
1 'polypeptide(L)'
;MSAEPSIYDRAGGDEPFRRLVDAFYARIERDPLLRPLFPEDLEPGKLHQFLFITQYFGGPPRYNALRGHPRLRARHLPFVIGQAERDAWVNHMRAAIDEVGFPEDVRTALIHYFERTATFMINAGDNRLDLRG
;
A
#
# COMPACT_ATOMS: atom_id res chain seq x y z
N MET A 1 6.06 -7.66 -32.53
CA MET A 1 5.49 -6.52 -31.78
C MET A 1 6.07 -6.59 -30.40
N SER A 2 6.86 -5.60 -29.99
CA SER A 2 7.32 -5.52 -28.60
C SER A 2 6.13 -5.07 -27.76
N ALA A 3 5.81 -5.80 -26.69
CA ALA A 3 4.83 -5.32 -25.72
C ALA A 3 5.40 -4.06 -25.05
N GLU A 4 4.55 -3.04 -24.84
CA GLU A 4 4.93 -1.87 -24.05
C GLU A 4 5.40 -2.31 -22.66
N PRO A 5 6.54 -1.78 -22.15
CA PRO A 5 7.05 -2.16 -20.84
C PRO A 5 6.02 -1.87 -19.75
N SER A 6 5.85 -2.81 -18.81
CA SER A 6 4.94 -2.62 -17.68
C SER A 6 5.47 -1.56 -16.72
N ILE A 7 4.63 -1.09 -15.78
CA ILE A 7 5.09 -0.19 -14.71
C ILE A 7 6.19 -0.87 -13.88
N TYR A 8 6.11 -2.18 -13.66
CA TYR A 8 7.16 -2.96 -13.01
C TYR A 8 8.49 -2.91 -13.79
N ASP A 9 8.45 -3.07 -15.11
CA ASP A 9 9.65 -3.01 -15.95
C ASP A 9 10.25 -1.60 -15.97
N ARG A 10 9.41 -0.57 -16.12
CA ARG A 10 9.82 0.84 -16.11
C ARG A 10 10.39 1.28 -14.76
N ALA A 11 9.90 0.69 -13.68
CA ALA A 11 10.43 0.93 -12.35
C ALA A 11 11.84 0.34 -12.15
N GLY A 12 12.28 -0.62 -12.97
CA GLY A 12 13.55 -1.33 -12.79
C GLY A 12 13.41 -2.67 -12.06
N GLY A 13 12.23 -3.27 -12.07
CA GLY A 13 11.97 -4.57 -11.47
C GLY A 13 11.79 -4.54 -9.94
N ASP A 14 12.16 -5.63 -9.26
CA ASP A 14 11.86 -5.85 -7.84
C ASP A 14 12.45 -4.81 -6.88
N GLU A 15 13.69 -4.41 -7.13
CA GLU A 15 14.51 -3.74 -6.13
C GLU A 15 13.92 -2.39 -5.67
N PRO A 16 13.42 -1.51 -6.58
CA PRO A 16 12.72 -0.29 -6.17
C PRO A 16 11.42 -0.52 -5.38
N PHE A 17 10.68 -1.59 -5.65
CA PHE A 17 9.49 -1.93 -4.86
C PHE A 17 9.82 -2.48 -3.48
N ARG A 18 10.96 -3.18 -3.31
CA ARG A 18 11.45 -3.58 -1.98
C ARG A 18 11.75 -2.34 -1.14
N ARG A 19 12.54 -1.41 -1.69
CA ARG A 19 12.84 -0.13 -1.01
C ARG A 19 11.57 0.65 -0.67
N LEU A 20 10.59 0.69 -1.57
CA LEU A 20 9.30 1.34 -1.32
C LEU A 20 8.59 0.74 -0.10
N VAL A 21 8.51 -0.58 -0.05
CA VAL A 21 7.86 -1.29 1.06
C VAL A 21 8.63 -1.07 2.36
N ASP A 22 9.95 -1.18 2.34
CA ASP A 22 10.77 -0.96 3.53
C ASP A 22 10.64 0.48 4.06
N ALA A 23 10.74 1.47 3.18
CA ALA A 23 10.56 2.88 3.51
C ALA A 23 9.15 3.17 4.04
N PHE A 24 8.11 2.54 3.48
CA PHE A 24 6.74 2.66 3.95
C PHE A 24 6.57 2.04 5.35
N TYR A 25 7.01 0.81 5.58
CA TYR A 25 6.85 0.16 6.88
C TYR A 25 7.70 0.81 7.99
N ALA A 26 8.87 1.36 7.67
CA ALA A 26 9.66 2.15 8.61
C ALA A 26 8.92 3.41 9.10
N ARG A 27 7.98 3.93 8.31
CA ARG A 27 7.10 5.04 8.72
C ARG A 27 5.92 4.54 9.54
N ILE A 28 5.28 3.45 9.11
CA ILE A 28 4.19 2.80 9.85
C ILE A 28 4.64 2.41 11.27
N GLU A 29 5.85 1.90 11.42
CA GLU A 29 6.40 1.50 12.72
C GLU A 29 6.44 2.65 13.74
N ARG A 30 6.56 3.89 13.26
CA ARG A 30 6.68 5.11 14.08
C ARG A 30 5.38 5.91 14.18
N ASP A 31 4.34 5.53 13.44
CA ASP A 31 3.08 6.26 13.41
C ASP A 31 2.13 5.74 14.51
N PRO A 32 1.77 6.56 15.51
CA PRO A 32 0.95 6.11 16.64
C PRO A 32 -0.51 5.83 16.26
N LEU A 33 -1.01 6.39 15.16
CA LEU A 33 -2.37 6.16 14.66
C LEU A 33 -2.44 4.82 13.91
N LEU A 34 -1.46 4.55 13.05
CA LEU A 34 -1.46 3.37 12.20
C LEU A 34 -0.86 2.15 12.88
N ARG A 35 0.22 2.30 13.66
CA ARG A 35 0.94 1.18 14.28
C ARG A 35 0.02 0.18 15.00
N PRO A 36 -1.01 0.59 15.76
CA PRO A 36 -1.93 -0.33 16.43
C PRO A 36 -2.77 -1.20 15.48
N LEU A 37 -2.92 -0.81 14.21
CA LEU A 37 -3.65 -1.58 13.19
C LEU A 37 -2.83 -2.70 12.58
N PHE A 38 -1.51 -2.70 12.80
CA PHE A 38 -0.59 -3.70 12.27
C PHE A 38 -0.20 -4.72 13.35
N PRO A 39 0.10 -5.98 12.97
CA PRO A 39 0.65 -6.96 13.89
C PRO A 39 1.95 -6.50 14.55
N GLU A 40 2.37 -7.19 15.62
CA GLU A 40 3.67 -6.94 16.25
C GLU A 40 4.81 -7.16 15.24
N ASP A 41 4.83 -8.32 14.59
CA ASP A 41 5.74 -8.65 13.50
C ASP A 41 5.23 -8.09 12.16
N LEU A 42 6.00 -7.16 11.59
CA LEU A 42 5.67 -6.49 10.34
C LEU A 42 6.20 -7.23 9.10
N GLU A 43 7.13 -8.19 9.25
CA GLU A 43 7.79 -8.86 8.12
C GLU A 43 6.83 -9.60 7.19
N PRO A 44 5.82 -10.35 7.69
CA PRO A 44 4.81 -10.93 6.81
C PRO A 44 4.06 -9.85 6.03
N GLY A 45 3.69 -8.73 6.66
CA GLY A 45 3.01 -7.60 6.02
C GLY A 45 3.82 -7.02 4.86
N LYS A 46 5.11 -6.74 5.11
CA LYS A 46 6.06 -6.26 4.11
C LYS A 46 6.12 -7.20 2.90
N LEU A 47 6.35 -8.49 3.15
CA LEU A 47 6.41 -9.49 2.07
C LEU A 47 5.13 -9.51 1.24
N HIS A 48 3.95 -9.56 1.88
CA HIS A 48 2.69 -9.61 1.17
C HIS A 48 2.43 -8.34 0.35
N GLN A 49 2.79 -7.16 0.87
CA GLN A 49 2.63 -5.91 0.14
C GLN A 49 3.57 -5.85 -1.06
N PHE A 50 4.84 -6.23 -0.89
CA PHE A 50 5.82 -6.32 -1.98
C PHE A 50 5.35 -7.26 -3.11
N LEU A 51 4.94 -8.48 -2.75
CA LEU A 51 4.46 -9.45 -3.73
C LEU A 51 3.20 -8.94 -4.45
N PHE A 52 2.29 -8.31 -3.70
CA PHE A 52 1.06 -7.78 -4.25
C PHE A 52 1.31 -6.65 -5.25
N ILE A 53 2.08 -5.62 -4.87
CA ILE A 53 2.29 -4.44 -5.72
C ILE A 53 3.12 -4.78 -6.95
N THR A 54 4.16 -5.62 -6.83
CA THR A 54 4.96 -6.04 -7.98
C THR A 54 4.10 -6.81 -8.98
N GLN A 55 3.28 -7.76 -8.52
CA GLN A 55 2.33 -8.46 -9.38
C GLN A 55 1.30 -7.51 -10.01
N TYR A 56 0.74 -6.57 -9.24
CA TYR A 56 -0.27 -5.64 -9.72
C TYR A 56 0.26 -4.76 -10.86
N PHE A 57 1.52 -4.32 -10.77
CA PHE A 57 2.15 -3.44 -11.75
C PHE A 57 2.83 -4.17 -12.93
N GLY A 58 2.59 -5.48 -13.08
CA GLY A 58 3.02 -6.26 -14.25
C GLY A 58 4.20 -7.21 -14.00
N GLY A 59 4.67 -7.32 -12.76
CA GLY A 59 5.67 -8.30 -12.36
C GLY A 59 5.12 -9.73 -12.24
N PRO A 60 5.97 -10.70 -11.88
CA PRO A 60 5.58 -12.11 -11.80
C PRO A 60 4.42 -12.36 -10.82
N PRO A 61 3.53 -13.36 -11.08
CA PRO A 61 2.30 -13.60 -10.31
C PRO A 61 2.53 -14.30 -8.95
N ARG A 62 3.53 -13.82 -8.19
CA ARG A 62 3.98 -14.43 -6.94
C ARG A 62 2.98 -14.26 -5.79
N TYR A 63 2.24 -13.15 -5.76
CA TYR A 63 1.22 -12.96 -4.73
C TYR A 63 0.11 -14.00 -4.88
N ASN A 64 -0.41 -14.19 -6.09
CA ASN A 64 -1.48 -15.16 -6.33
C ASN A 64 -0.99 -16.59 -6.06
N ALA A 65 0.25 -16.91 -6.43
CA ALA A 65 0.86 -18.20 -6.14
C ALA A 65 0.93 -18.50 -4.64
N LEU A 66 1.21 -17.48 -3.80
CA LEU A 66 1.34 -17.65 -2.35
C LEU A 66 0.01 -17.49 -1.60
N ARG A 67 -0.85 -16.55 -2.01
CA ARG A 67 -1.98 -16.02 -1.22
C ARG A 67 -3.33 -16.17 -1.93
N GLY A 68 -3.35 -16.69 -3.16
CA GLY A 68 -4.55 -16.74 -4.00
C GLY A 68 -5.07 -15.35 -4.35
N HIS A 69 -6.35 -15.28 -4.73
CA HIS A 69 -6.99 -14.03 -5.15
C HIS A 69 -6.83 -12.91 -4.09
N PRO A 70 -6.49 -11.66 -4.47
CA PRO A 70 -6.21 -10.56 -3.54
C PRO A 70 -7.32 -10.24 -2.54
N ARG A 71 -8.60 -10.28 -2.97
CA ARG A 71 -9.78 -9.99 -2.12
C ARG A 71 -9.52 -8.83 -1.14
N LEU A 72 -8.92 -7.74 -1.63
CA LEU A 72 -8.31 -6.70 -0.80
C LEU A 72 -9.28 -6.17 0.26
N ARG A 73 -10.46 -5.73 -0.15
CA ARG A 73 -11.47 -5.18 0.77
C ARG A 73 -11.82 -6.18 1.88
N ALA A 74 -12.04 -7.45 1.54
CA ALA A 74 -12.35 -8.48 2.53
C ALA A 74 -11.21 -8.68 3.55
N ARG A 75 -9.95 -8.59 3.11
CA ARG A 75 -8.77 -8.67 3.99
C ARG A 75 -8.58 -7.43 4.87
N HIS A 76 -9.19 -6.30 4.52
CA HIS A 76 -9.14 -5.05 5.30
C HIS A 76 -10.36 -4.85 6.22
N LEU A 77 -11.45 -5.62 6.06
CA LEU A 77 -12.64 -5.55 6.92
C LEU A 77 -12.39 -5.77 8.43
N PRO A 78 -11.43 -6.60 8.86
CA PRO A 78 -11.16 -6.78 10.30
C PRO A 78 -10.57 -5.54 10.99
N PHE A 79 -10.09 -4.54 10.24
CA PHE A 79 -9.48 -3.33 10.80
C PHE A 79 -10.44 -2.14 10.68
N VAL A 80 -10.42 -1.26 11.67
CA VAL A 80 -11.16 0.02 11.62
C VAL A 80 -10.35 0.99 10.77
N ILE A 81 -10.84 1.30 9.57
CA ILE A 81 -10.20 2.22 8.63
C ILE A 81 -11.17 3.36 8.34
N GLY A 82 -10.94 4.50 8.98
CA GLY A 82 -11.62 5.76 8.73
C GLY A 82 -10.79 6.70 7.85
N GLN A 83 -11.24 7.95 7.77
CA GLN A 83 -10.59 8.98 6.97
C GLN A 83 -9.18 9.29 7.48
N ALA A 84 -8.99 9.38 8.80
CA ALA A 84 -7.69 9.67 9.42
C ALA A 84 -6.65 8.58 9.11
N GLU A 85 -7.03 7.30 9.23
CA GLU A 85 -6.15 6.17 8.92
C GLU A 85 -5.80 6.14 7.43
N ARG A 86 -6.79 6.37 6.55
CA ARG A 86 -6.55 6.46 5.11
C ARG A 86 -5.57 7.56 4.77
N ASP A 87 -5.74 8.76 5.34
CA ASP A 87 -4.91 9.92 5.03
C ASP A 87 -3.48 9.73 5.55
N ALA A 88 -3.32 9.25 6.79
CA ALA A 88 -2.00 8.91 7.33
C ALA A 88 -1.30 7.86 6.46
N TRP A 89 -2.02 6.80 6.06
CA TRP A 89 -1.46 5.74 5.22
C TRP A 89 -1.00 6.26 3.85
N VAL A 90 -1.83 7.09 3.20
CA VAL A 90 -1.51 7.70 1.89
C VAL A 90 -0.31 8.64 2.01
N ASN A 91 -0.25 9.45 3.07
CA ASN A 91 0.88 10.36 3.30
C ASN A 91 2.21 9.61 3.45
N HIS A 92 2.22 8.51 4.22
CA HIS A 92 3.42 7.68 4.36
C HIS A 92 3.81 6.99 3.06
N MET A 93 2.83 6.49 2.30
CA MET A 93 3.10 5.87 1.00
C MET A 93 3.68 6.88 0.01
N ARG A 94 3.11 8.10 -0.06
CA ARG A 94 3.63 9.18 -0.90
C ARG A 94 5.07 9.55 -0.52
N ALA A 95 5.34 9.74 0.78
CA ALA A 95 6.68 10.02 1.27
C ALA A 95 7.69 8.90 0.96
N ALA A 96 7.25 7.63 0.98
CA ALA A 96 8.10 6.50 0.61
C ALA A 96 8.36 6.44 -0.91
N ILE A 97 7.36 6.75 -1.75
CA ILE A 97 7.53 6.86 -3.21
C ILE A 97 8.54 7.97 -3.55
N ASP A 98 8.42 9.12 -2.89
CA ASP A 98 9.31 10.27 -3.09
C ASP A 98 10.75 9.94 -2.66
N GLU A 99 10.93 9.21 -1.56
CA GLU A 99 12.25 8.74 -1.09
C GLU A 99 12.93 7.78 -2.08
N VAL A 100 12.17 6.86 -2.69
CA VAL A 100 12.74 5.87 -3.62
C VAL A 100 13.17 6.50 -4.95
N GLY A 101 12.55 7.60 -5.37
CA GLY A 101 12.90 8.32 -6.59
C GLY A 101 12.55 7.58 -7.88
N PHE A 102 11.32 7.07 -8.00
CA PHE A 102 10.84 6.43 -9.23
C PHE A 102 10.80 7.40 -10.43
N PRO A 103 10.90 6.90 -11.68
CA PRO A 103 10.57 7.70 -12.86
C PRO A 103 9.18 8.34 -12.74
N GLU A 104 9.00 9.56 -13.27
CA GLU A 104 7.79 10.37 -13.01
C GLU A 104 6.48 9.67 -13.42
N ASP A 105 6.50 8.92 -14.51
CA ASP A 105 5.34 8.14 -14.95
C ASP A 105 5.00 6.98 -14.00
N VAL A 106 6.01 6.31 -13.46
CA VAL A 106 5.87 5.24 -12.47
C VAL A 106 5.36 5.84 -11.16
N ARG A 107 5.98 6.93 -10.72
CA ARG A 107 5.56 7.70 -9.54
C ARG A 107 4.09 8.11 -9.63
N THR A 108 3.67 8.68 -10.75
CA THR A 108 2.28 9.08 -11.00
C THR A 108 1.33 7.89 -10.94
N ALA A 109 1.68 6.77 -11.58
CA ALA A 109 0.88 5.56 -11.57
C ALA A 109 0.71 4.97 -10.15
N LEU A 110 1.80 4.92 -9.38
CA LEU A 110 1.80 4.45 -7.99
C LEU A 110 0.91 5.32 -7.11
N ILE A 111 1.10 6.64 -7.15
CA ILE A 111 0.32 7.60 -6.37
C ILE A 111 -1.18 7.44 -6.66
N HIS A 112 -1.57 7.51 -7.93
CA HIS A 112 -2.97 7.42 -8.33
C HIS A 112 -3.60 6.09 -7.90
N TYR A 113 -2.86 4.98 -8.05
CA TYR A 113 -3.32 3.67 -7.61
C TYR A 113 -3.56 3.60 -6.09
N PHE A 114 -2.57 4.02 -5.31
CA PHE A 114 -2.62 3.91 -3.86
C PHE A 114 -3.66 4.83 -3.24
N GLU A 115 -3.84 6.04 -3.75
CA GLU A 115 -4.88 6.95 -3.28
C GLU A 115 -6.28 6.39 -3.47
N ARG A 116 -6.56 5.88 -4.67
CA ARG A 116 -7.86 5.28 -5.00
C ARG A 116 -8.12 4.02 -4.19
N THR A 117 -7.11 3.16 -4.08
CA THR A 117 -7.23 1.89 -3.35
C THR A 117 -7.42 2.14 -1.86
N ALA A 118 -6.65 3.04 -1.26
CA ALA A 118 -6.79 3.39 0.16
C ALA A 118 -8.17 3.99 0.47
N THR A 119 -8.68 4.90 -0.39
CA THR A 119 -10.05 5.41 -0.25
C THR A 119 -11.09 4.29 -0.34
N PHE A 120 -10.90 3.32 -1.24
CA PHE A 120 -11.81 2.17 -1.36
C PHE A 120 -11.73 1.21 -0.16
N MET A 121 -10.67 1.27 0.68
CA MET A 121 -10.55 0.44 1.89
C MET A 121 -11.28 1.01 3.11
N ILE A 122 -11.69 2.28 3.08
CA ILE A 122 -12.47 2.90 4.17
C ILE A 122 -13.70 2.03 4.47
N ASN A 123 -13.87 1.73 5.76
CA ASN A 123 -14.92 0.86 6.29
C ASN A 123 -15.52 1.37 7.62
N ALA A 124 -14.97 2.46 8.18
CA ALA A 124 -15.53 3.17 9.32
C ALA A 124 -15.96 4.58 8.89
N GLY A 125 -17.18 4.98 9.29
CA GLY A 125 -17.66 6.34 9.09
C GLY A 125 -17.06 7.31 10.09
N ASP A 126 -17.13 8.60 9.78
CA ASP A 126 -16.71 9.69 10.65
C ASP A 126 -17.68 9.79 11.85
N ASN A 127 -17.55 8.91 12.85
CA ASN A 127 -18.39 8.98 14.04
C ASN A 127 -17.88 10.06 15.00
N ARG A 128 -17.93 11.32 14.55
CA ARG A 128 -17.88 12.52 15.40
C ARG A 128 -19.30 12.95 15.80
N LEU A 129 -20.18 12.01 16.10
CA LEU A 129 -21.43 12.35 16.80
C LEU A 129 -21.12 12.45 18.30
N ASP A 130 -21.09 13.70 18.75
CA ASP A 130 -21.14 14.14 20.13
C ASP A 130 -22.05 13.25 20.99
N LEU A 131 -21.46 12.57 21.96
CA LEU A 131 -22.18 12.18 23.17
C LEU A 131 -21.99 13.29 24.21
N ARG A 132 -22.68 14.42 23.97
CA ARG A 132 -23.20 15.24 25.06
C ARG A 132 -24.65 14.81 25.28
N GLY A 133 -24.84 13.98 26.29
CA GLY A 133 -26.13 13.61 26.88
C GLY A 133 -25.90 13.37 28.36
#